data_AF-A0A2V2N2I3-F1
#
_entry.id   AF-A0A2V2N2I3-F1
#
_cell.length_a   1.000
_cell.length_b   1.000
_cell.length_c   1.000
_cell.angle_alpha   90.00
_cell.angle_beta   90.00
_cell.angle_gamma   90.00
#
_symmetry.space_group_name_H-M   'P 1'
#
loop_
_entity.id
_entity.type
_entity.pdbx_description
1 polymer ?
#
loop_
_entity_poly.entity_id
_entity_poly.type
_entity_poly.pdbx_seq_one_letter_code
_entity_poly.pdbx_strand_id
1 'polypeptide(L)'
;MIKFQKFFLFLGLCLLVIGPVSAYDFTLSVYGNANMDDIIDEEDITYLKGIISGVKEKTQFADANYDGIVNEDDISRIESIIAGDETEVTMVDCNERTVTMKVPLKRVVAAYPGAVTLITTLDSFDTIVGVDENTIQNADSQLFGQKYPEIKNLETVGTFSDINQEKILSLHPDVVISMSSSLEPDVADEIQKNTGVPVFFPNFNRVKYDDDGGYFENWRQTGILFGKQNRAEDLISLWNEEIGKVEDITSSIPEDDKVKVYIAGFTKAGFEGTLCLYDPIDIAGGKNVAEGAAPTTNFGVLTISKEQIIKWNPDVILIHRAGKEPWYPIEDIVSDPELG
;
A
#
# COMPACT_ATOMS: atom_id res chain seq x y z
N MET A 1 35.09 -26.79 55.46
CA MET A 1 34.38 -25.64 56.09
C MET A 1 35.02 -24.36 55.60
N ILE A 2 34.53 -23.84 54.47
CA ILE A 2 35.07 -22.64 53.81
C ILE A 2 33.91 -21.65 53.67
N LYS A 3 34.18 -20.41 54.08
CA LYS A 3 33.23 -19.31 54.28
C LYS A 3 32.65 -18.83 52.95
N PHE A 4 31.33 -18.68 52.88
CA PHE A 4 30.64 -17.93 51.82
C PHE A 4 30.90 -16.43 52.02
N GLN A 5 31.66 -15.81 51.12
CA GLN A 5 31.73 -14.36 50.97
C GLN A 5 30.66 -13.93 49.96
N LYS A 6 29.75 -13.06 50.39
CA LYS A 6 28.73 -12.43 49.55
C LYS A 6 29.43 -11.49 48.57
N PHE A 7 29.39 -11.81 47.27
CA PHE A 7 29.73 -10.89 46.20
C PHE A 7 28.47 -10.12 45.83
N PHE A 8 28.43 -8.82 46.13
CA PHE A 8 27.43 -7.91 45.58
C PHE A 8 27.82 -7.63 44.13
N LEU A 9 27.11 -8.24 43.18
CA LEU A 9 27.16 -7.83 41.78
C LEU A 9 26.23 -6.63 41.62
N PHE A 10 26.82 -5.44 41.46
CA PHE A 10 26.09 -4.25 41.03
C PHE A 10 25.69 -4.47 39.57
N LEU A 11 24.44 -4.90 39.33
CA LEU A 11 23.86 -4.90 38.00
C LEU A 11 23.58 -3.43 37.65
N GLY A 12 24.50 -2.81 36.91
CA GLY A 12 24.25 -1.54 36.25
C GLY A 12 23.13 -1.74 35.24
N LEU A 13 21.94 -1.26 35.59
CA LEU A 13 20.77 -1.21 34.72
C LEU A 13 21.09 -0.22 33.58
N CYS A 14 21.76 -0.68 32.52
CA CYS A 14 21.70 -0.01 31.24
C CYS A 14 20.27 -0.15 30.74
N LEU A 15 19.43 0.82 31.10
CA LEU A 15 18.22 1.13 30.36
C LEU A 15 18.67 1.52 28.95
N LEU A 16 18.78 0.51 28.08
CA LEU A 16 18.54 0.71 26.67
C LEU A 16 17.14 1.30 26.59
N VAL A 17 17.07 2.63 26.43
CA VAL A 17 15.90 3.28 25.90
C VAL A 17 15.80 2.74 24.47
N ILE A 18 15.11 1.60 24.35
CA ILE A 18 14.49 1.22 23.10
C ILE A 18 13.45 2.32 22.91
N GLY A 19 13.84 3.38 22.18
CA GLY A 19 12.84 4.30 21.64
C GLY A 19 11.81 3.46 20.91
N PRO A 20 10.52 3.81 20.95
CA PRO A 20 9.53 3.09 20.16
C PRO A 20 10.04 3.06 18.72
N VAL A 21 10.19 1.86 18.18
CA VAL A 21 10.20 1.66 16.73
C VAL A 21 8.82 2.15 16.31
N SER A 22 8.73 3.40 15.84
CA SER A 22 7.47 3.95 15.36
C SER A 22 7.20 3.34 13.99
N ALA A 23 6.64 2.13 13.99
CA ALA A 23 5.70 1.74 12.96
C ALA A 23 4.46 2.60 13.24
N TYR A 24 4.27 3.65 12.46
CA TYR A 24 3.10 4.51 12.62
C TYR A 24 1.84 3.70 12.23
N ASP A 25 0.94 3.48 13.20
CA ASP A 25 -0.48 3.20 12.96
C ASP A 25 -1.03 4.41 12.20
N PHE A 26 -1.28 4.29 10.88
CA PHE A 26 -1.80 5.39 10.08
C PHE A 26 -3.19 5.05 9.58
N THR A 27 -4.17 5.83 10.03
CA THR A 27 -5.59 5.62 9.87
C THR A 27 -6.13 6.13 8.52
N LEU A 28 -5.77 7.33 8.10
CA LEU A 28 -5.85 7.77 6.70
C LEU A 28 -4.96 9.00 6.59
N SER A 29 -3.93 8.93 5.73
CA SER A 29 -2.86 9.93 5.68
C SER A 29 -3.23 11.18 4.88
N VAL A 30 -4.35 11.80 5.22
CA VAL A 30 -4.95 12.96 4.53
C VAL A 30 -5.21 14.07 5.55
N TYR A 31 -4.73 15.28 5.26
CA TYR A 31 -5.06 16.46 6.06
C TYR A 31 -6.55 16.76 5.91
N GLY A 32 -7.28 16.65 7.02
CA GLY A 32 -8.74 16.60 7.07
C GLY A 32 -9.27 15.46 7.94
N ASN A 33 -8.51 14.37 8.09
CA ASN A 33 -8.79 13.26 9.02
C ASN A 33 -8.38 13.64 10.46
N ALA A 34 -9.06 14.66 11.02
CA ALA A 34 -8.72 15.29 12.28
C ALA A 34 -8.88 14.35 13.48
N ASN A 35 -9.88 13.46 13.47
CA ASN A 35 -10.11 12.51 14.56
C ASN A 35 -9.25 11.24 14.43
N MET A 36 -8.62 11.03 13.28
CA MET A 36 -7.76 9.89 12.93
C MET A 36 -8.52 8.55 12.92
N ASP A 37 -9.72 8.47 12.36
CA ASP A 37 -10.55 7.23 12.30
C ASP A 37 -10.69 6.61 10.89
N ASP A 38 -9.86 7.07 9.95
CA ASP A 38 -9.78 6.67 8.55
C ASP A 38 -10.82 7.30 7.61
N ILE A 39 -11.83 7.96 8.15
CA ILE A 39 -12.94 8.51 7.38
C ILE A 39 -12.89 10.03 7.55
N ILE A 40 -13.14 10.78 6.47
CA ILE A 40 -13.31 12.23 6.58
C ILE A 40 -14.81 12.53 6.60
N ASP A 41 -15.35 12.84 7.77
CA ASP A 41 -16.77 13.10 8.00
C ASP A 41 -17.06 14.15 9.11
N GLU A 42 -18.31 14.22 9.56
CA GLU A 42 -18.77 15.19 10.58
C GLU A 42 -18.13 14.97 11.96
N GLU A 43 -17.57 13.79 12.23
CA GLU A 43 -16.82 13.49 13.44
C GLU A 43 -15.48 14.23 13.46
N ASP A 44 -14.83 14.42 12.30
CA ASP A 44 -13.63 15.25 12.19
C ASP A 44 -13.91 16.70 12.53
N ILE A 45 -15.00 17.25 12.00
CA ILE A 45 -15.44 18.63 12.31
C ILE A 45 -15.69 18.76 13.81
N THR A 46 -16.33 17.76 14.42
CA THR A 46 -16.60 17.72 15.86
C THR A 46 -15.30 17.66 16.67
N TYR A 47 -14.34 16.84 16.25
CA TYR A 47 -13.04 16.73 16.87
C TYR A 47 -12.26 18.04 16.78
N LEU A 48 -12.27 18.67 15.60
CA LEU A 48 -11.58 19.92 15.30
C LEU A 48 -12.12 21.08 16.16
N LYS A 49 -13.45 21.18 16.34
CA LYS A 49 -14.06 22.12 17.31
C LYS A 49 -13.58 21.87 18.74
N GLY A 50 -13.34 20.61 19.08
CA GLY A 50 -12.69 20.21 20.33
C GLY A 50 -11.26 20.73 20.46
N ILE A 51 -10.47 20.69 19.39
CA ILE A 51 -9.10 21.23 19.35
C ILE A 51 -9.14 22.75 19.53
N ILE A 52 -9.99 23.45 18.75
CA ILE A 52 -10.12 24.92 18.77
C ILE A 52 -10.55 25.42 20.15
N SER A 53 -11.43 24.68 20.84
CA SER A 53 -11.88 25.01 22.21
C SER A 53 -10.92 24.56 23.32
N GLY A 54 -9.83 23.86 22.99
CA GLY A 54 -8.84 23.35 23.95
C GLY A 54 -9.28 22.14 24.76
N VAL A 55 -10.33 21.44 24.30
CA VAL A 55 -10.86 20.21 24.93
C VAL A 55 -10.19 18.94 24.38
N LYS A 56 -9.70 18.99 23.14
CA LYS A 56 -8.99 17.90 22.46
C LYS A 56 -7.56 18.31 22.12
N GLU A 57 -6.69 17.31 22.02
CA GLU A 57 -5.29 17.49 21.59
C GLU A 57 -5.21 17.67 20.08
N LYS A 58 -4.27 18.49 19.61
CA LYS A 58 -4.01 18.66 18.17
C LYS A 58 -3.45 17.36 17.60
N THR A 59 -4.06 16.86 16.53
CA THR A 59 -3.57 15.73 15.74
C THR A 59 -2.76 16.20 14.53
N GLN A 60 -2.03 15.28 13.89
CA GLN A 60 -1.21 15.59 12.72
C GLN A 60 -2.04 16.11 11.54
N PHE A 61 -3.22 15.54 11.34
CA PHE A 61 -4.07 15.78 10.17
C PHE A 61 -5.20 16.80 10.42
N ALA A 62 -5.24 17.43 11.60
CA ALA A 62 -6.23 18.46 11.93
C ALA A 62 -6.08 19.78 11.15
N ASP A 63 -4.90 20.04 10.58
CA ASP A 63 -4.57 21.24 9.80
C ASP A 63 -4.93 20.99 8.32
N ALA A 64 -6.23 20.89 8.05
CA ALA A 64 -6.78 20.45 6.77
C ALA A 64 -6.34 21.35 5.60
N ASN A 65 -6.17 22.67 5.82
CA ASN A 65 -5.71 23.59 4.79
C ASN A 65 -4.17 23.68 4.68
N TYR A 66 -3.45 23.03 5.60
CA TYR A 66 -2.00 22.96 5.70
C TYR A 66 -1.29 24.32 5.79
N ASP A 67 -1.88 25.27 6.52
CA ASP A 67 -1.32 26.61 6.74
C ASP A 67 -0.49 26.75 8.04
N GLY A 68 -0.49 25.71 8.87
CA GLY A 68 0.22 25.64 10.14
C GLY A 68 -0.64 25.97 11.36
N ILE A 69 -1.90 26.39 11.17
CA ILE A 69 -2.78 26.92 12.21
C ILE A 69 -4.14 26.23 12.17
N VAL A 70 -4.43 25.42 13.19
CA VAL A 70 -5.75 24.78 13.34
C VAL A 70 -6.82 25.79 13.75
N ASN A 71 -7.78 26.07 12.87
CA ASN A 71 -8.84 27.06 13.06
C ASN A 71 -10.12 26.74 12.25
N GLU A 72 -11.06 27.70 12.15
CA GLU A 72 -12.35 27.51 11.44
C GLU A 72 -12.20 27.34 9.92
N ASP A 73 -11.09 27.79 9.34
CA ASP A 73 -10.78 27.57 7.92
C ASP A 73 -10.53 26.08 7.62
N ASP A 74 -10.01 25.32 8.59
CA ASP A 74 -9.87 23.86 8.48
C ASP A 74 -11.21 23.15 8.52
N ILE A 75 -12.18 23.67 9.29
CA ILE A 75 -13.56 23.14 9.28
C ILE A 75 -14.16 23.31 7.88
N SER A 76 -14.01 24.50 7.30
CA SER A 76 -14.50 24.79 5.94
C SER A 76 -13.85 23.87 4.90
N ARG A 77 -12.58 23.53 5.11
CA ARG A 77 -11.83 22.60 4.26
C ARG A 77 -12.37 21.18 4.37
N ILE A 78 -12.60 20.68 5.58
CA ILE A 78 -13.19 19.35 5.81
C ILE A 78 -14.60 19.27 5.23
N GLU A 79 -15.45 20.29 5.44
CA GLU A 79 -16.78 20.37 4.84
C GLU A 79 -16.73 20.23 3.30
N SER A 80 -15.73 20.85 2.66
CA SER A 80 -15.54 20.77 1.21
C SER A 80 -15.07 19.37 0.74
N ILE A 81 -14.23 18.70 1.53
CA ILE A 81 -13.81 17.32 1.27
C ILE A 81 -15.00 16.36 1.36
N ILE A 82 -15.84 16.51 2.40
CA ILE A 82 -17.06 15.71 2.62
C ILE A 82 -18.05 15.93 1.47
N ALA A 83 -18.24 17.18 1.06
CA ALA A 83 -19.13 17.54 -0.05
C ALA A 83 -18.59 17.11 -1.42
N GLY A 84 -17.28 16.84 -1.52
CA GLY A 84 -16.61 16.50 -2.77
C GLY A 84 -16.44 17.68 -3.74
N ASP A 85 -16.49 18.92 -3.23
CA ASP A 85 -16.27 20.16 -3.99
C ASP A 85 -14.92 20.83 -3.68
N GLU A 86 -14.07 20.15 -2.90
CA GLU A 86 -12.69 20.55 -2.66
C GLU A 86 -11.91 20.74 -3.97
N THR A 87 -11.04 21.75 -3.96
CA THR A 87 -10.19 22.13 -5.11
C THR A 87 -8.74 21.73 -4.94
N GLU A 88 -8.31 21.46 -3.70
CA GLU A 88 -6.96 21.09 -3.34
C GLU A 88 -6.94 20.20 -2.08
N VAL A 89 -6.17 19.13 -2.11
CA VAL A 89 -6.00 18.24 -0.95
C VAL A 89 -4.53 18.03 -0.66
N THR A 90 -4.20 17.95 0.62
CA THR A 90 -2.84 17.64 1.10
C THR A 90 -2.83 16.27 1.75
N MET A 91 -1.88 15.43 1.37
CA MET A 91 -1.75 14.05 1.85
C MET A 91 -0.29 13.70 2.13
N VAL A 92 -0.06 12.67 2.93
CA VAL A 92 1.28 12.09 3.13
C VAL A 92 1.39 10.81 2.30
N ASP A 93 2.46 10.72 1.50
CA ASP A 93 2.72 9.56 0.64
C ASP A 93 3.52 8.46 1.37
N CYS A 94 3.77 7.33 0.71
CA CYS A 94 4.45 6.19 1.33
C CYS A 94 5.92 6.44 1.70
N ASN A 95 6.51 7.56 1.25
CA ASN A 95 7.85 8.02 1.61
C ASN A 95 7.82 9.12 2.68
N GLU A 96 6.67 9.29 3.36
CA GLU A 96 6.45 10.33 4.37
C GLU A 96 6.56 11.76 3.81
N ARG A 97 6.38 11.94 2.50
CA ARG A 97 6.38 13.27 1.88
C ARG A 97 4.97 13.84 1.91
N THR A 98 4.85 15.10 2.31
CA THR A 98 3.59 15.84 2.20
C THR A 98 3.41 16.39 0.79
N VAL A 99 2.35 15.97 0.12
CA VAL A 99 2.05 16.32 -1.28
C VAL A 99 0.69 16.99 -1.35
N THR A 100 0.66 18.19 -1.93
CA THR A 100 -0.56 18.96 -2.18
C THR A 100 -0.94 18.88 -3.65
N MET A 101 -2.19 18.52 -3.94
CA MET A 101 -2.69 18.23 -5.28
C MET A 101 -4.01 18.93 -5.54
N LYS A 102 -4.18 19.47 -6.74
CA LYS A 102 -5.46 20.03 -7.18
C LYS A 102 -6.42 18.91 -7.55
N VAL A 103 -7.61 18.95 -6.96
CA VAL A 103 -8.65 17.92 -7.13
C VAL A 103 -9.95 18.54 -7.65
N PRO A 104 -10.84 17.73 -8.27
CA PRO A 104 -10.62 16.35 -8.68
C PRO A 104 -9.64 16.26 -9.86
N LEU A 105 -8.74 15.27 -9.83
CA LEU A 105 -7.75 15.01 -10.88
C LEU A 105 -8.44 14.78 -12.23
N LYS A 106 -7.87 15.37 -13.30
CA LYS A 106 -8.37 15.24 -14.68
C LYS A 106 -7.33 14.71 -15.65
N ARG A 107 -6.05 14.90 -15.35
CA ARG A 107 -4.93 14.48 -16.20
C ARG A 107 -3.86 13.84 -15.36
N VAL A 108 -3.76 12.52 -15.43
CA VAL A 108 -2.85 11.74 -14.58
C VAL A 108 -1.84 10.99 -15.43
N VAL A 109 -0.56 11.09 -15.07
CA VAL A 109 0.45 10.13 -15.52
C VAL A 109 0.51 9.00 -14.49
N ALA A 110 0.18 7.78 -14.90
CA ALA A 110 0.20 6.58 -14.07
C ALA A 110 1.44 5.74 -14.40
N ALA A 111 2.55 5.98 -13.71
CA ALA A 111 3.88 5.50 -14.10
C ALA A 111 4.27 4.09 -13.58
N TYR A 112 3.27 3.24 -13.30
CA TYR A 112 3.43 1.80 -13.01
C TYR A 112 2.04 1.12 -13.05
N PRO A 113 1.96 -0.21 -13.23
CA PRO A 113 0.68 -0.93 -13.34
C PRO A 113 -0.26 -0.81 -12.13
N GLY A 114 0.28 -0.63 -10.92
CA GLY A 114 -0.53 -0.49 -9.70
C GLY A 114 -1.29 0.85 -9.66
N ALA A 115 -0.73 1.94 -10.17
CA ALA A 115 -1.44 3.22 -10.29
C ALA A 115 -2.62 3.10 -11.24
N VAL A 116 -2.40 2.46 -12.39
CA VAL A 116 -3.49 2.18 -13.35
C VAL A 116 -4.57 1.36 -12.68
N THR A 117 -4.20 0.34 -11.90
CA THR A 117 -5.17 -0.49 -11.17
C THR A 117 -5.99 0.34 -10.17
N LEU A 118 -5.37 1.20 -9.36
CA LEU A 118 -6.09 2.08 -8.43
C LEU A 118 -7.08 3.00 -9.16
N ILE A 119 -6.60 3.71 -10.19
CA ILE A 119 -7.40 4.69 -10.94
C ILE A 119 -8.59 4.00 -11.65
N THR A 120 -8.34 2.84 -12.25
CA THR A 120 -9.37 2.09 -13.00
C THR A 120 -10.37 1.36 -12.09
N THR A 121 -9.98 1.02 -10.86
CA THR A 121 -10.85 0.44 -9.83
C THR A 121 -11.94 1.44 -9.41
N LEU A 122 -11.61 2.74 -9.38
CA LEU A 122 -12.57 3.82 -9.14
C LEU A 122 -13.18 4.41 -10.42
N ASP A 123 -13.16 3.64 -11.51
CA ASP A 123 -13.80 3.98 -12.79
C ASP A 123 -13.36 5.34 -13.36
N SER A 124 -12.07 5.70 -13.19
CA SER A 124 -11.48 6.98 -13.61
C SER A 124 -10.43 6.85 -14.72
N PHE A 125 -10.59 5.83 -15.58
CA PHE A 125 -9.66 5.53 -16.69
C PHE A 125 -9.44 6.71 -17.65
N ASP A 126 -10.49 7.50 -17.91
CA ASP A 126 -10.50 8.63 -18.83
C ASP A 126 -9.57 9.79 -18.42
N THR A 127 -9.11 9.80 -17.16
CA THR A 127 -8.14 10.78 -16.66
C THR A 127 -6.69 10.44 -17.00
N ILE A 128 -6.39 9.21 -17.41
CA ILE A 128 -5.01 8.77 -17.64
C ILE A 128 -4.53 9.32 -18.99
N VAL A 129 -3.48 10.14 -18.96
CA VAL A 129 -2.90 10.79 -20.16
C VAL A 129 -1.55 10.20 -20.55
N GLY A 130 -0.93 9.42 -19.68
CA GLY A 130 0.31 8.69 -19.95
C GLY A 130 0.57 7.58 -18.95
N VAL A 131 1.32 6.58 -19.39
CA VAL A 131 1.69 5.39 -18.59
C VAL A 131 3.15 5.03 -18.80
N ASP A 132 3.70 4.13 -17.99
CA ASP A 132 5.02 3.57 -18.26
C ASP A 132 4.98 2.47 -19.35
N GLU A 133 6.14 2.16 -19.94
CA GLU A 133 6.28 1.13 -20.98
C GLU A 133 5.81 -0.26 -20.53
N ASN A 134 6.10 -0.64 -19.28
CA ASN A 134 5.77 -1.96 -18.77
C ASN A 134 4.25 -2.14 -18.63
N THR A 135 3.51 -1.07 -18.33
CA THR A 135 2.05 -1.07 -18.37
C THR A 135 1.51 -1.41 -19.77
N ILE A 136 2.03 -0.78 -20.82
CA ILE A 136 1.58 -1.04 -22.21
C ILE A 136 1.93 -2.47 -22.63
N GLN A 137 3.18 -2.89 -22.38
CA GLN A 137 3.68 -4.20 -22.79
C GLN A 137 2.88 -5.35 -22.16
N ASN A 138 2.42 -5.17 -20.92
CA ASN A 138 1.69 -6.19 -20.17
C ASN A 138 0.17 -5.97 -20.13
N ALA A 139 -0.38 -5.00 -20.84
CA ALA A 139 -1.81 -4.66 -20.75
C ALA A 139 -2.74 -5.89 -20.95
N ASP A 140 -2.43 -6.77 -21.90
CA ASP A 140 -3.26 -7.97 -22.17
C ASP A 140 -3.29 -8.99 -21.04
N SER A 141 -2.26 -9.01 -20.18
CA SER A 141 -2.17 -9.93 -19.06
C SER A 141 -2.85 -9.37 -17.80
N GLN A 142 -3.21 -8.09 -17.81
CA GLN A 142 -3.76 -7.37 -16.67
C GLN A 142 -5.27 -7.16 -16.83
N LEU A 143 -6.01 -7.19 -15.71
CA LEU A 143 -7.47 -6.99 -15.72
C LEU A 143 -7.84 -5.61 -16.27
N PHE A 144 -7.07 -4.56 -15.93
CA PHE A 144 -7.31 -3.22 -16.45
C PHE A 144 -7.17 -3.16 -17.98
N GLY A 145 -6.20 -3.85 -18.58
CA GLY A 145 -6.01 -3.81 -20.04
C GLY A 145 -7.00 -4.68 -20.80
N GLN A 146 -7.58 -5.70 -20.14
CA GLN A 146 -8.73 -6.43 -20.66
C GLN A 146 -10.01 -5.58 -20.66
N LYS A 147 -10.21 -4.77 -19.60
CA LYS A 147 -11.36 -3.84 -19.48
C LYS A 147 -11.21 -2.61 -20.37
N TYR A 148 -10.00 -2.05 -20.45
CA TYR A 148 -9.65 -0.82 -21.18
C TYR A 148 -8.52 -1.08 -22.19
N PRO A 149 -8.79 -1.80 -23.30
CA PRO A 149 -7.78 -2.13 -24.31
C PRO A 149 -7.14 -0.90 -24.95
N GLU A 150 -7.82 0.26 -24.93
CA GLU A 150 -7.33 1.54 -25.42
C GLU A 150 -6.14 2.10 -24.62
N ILE A 151 -5.81 1.53 -23.45
CA ILE A 151 -4.60 1.90 -22.68
C ILE A 151 -3.32 1.77 -23.52
N LYS A 152 -3.32 0.86 -24.50
CA LYS A 152 -2.21 0.65 -25.44
C LYS A 152 -1.98 1.82 -26.40
N ASN A 153 -2.96 2.72 -26.53
CA ASN A 153 -2.87 3.92 -27.36
C ASN A 153 -2.37 5.14 -26.57
N LEU A 154 -2.21 5.01 -25.25
CA LEU A 154 -1.69 6.11 -24.42
C LEU A 154 -0.21 6.33 -24.69
N GLU A 155 0.21 7.57 -24.43
CA GLU A 155 1.61 7.96 -24.54
C GLU A 155 2.42 7.29 -23.42
N THR A 156 3.59 6.77 -23.77
CA THR A 156 4.55 6.27 -22.77
C THR A 156 5.39 7.41 -22.22
N VAL A 157 5.65 7.39 -20.91
CA VAL A 157 6.58 8.30 -20.22
C VAL A 157 7.90 7.61 -19.87
N GLY A 158 8.26 6.53 -20.58
CA GLY A 158 9.48 5.77 -20.35
C GLY A 158 9.26 4.60 -19.39
N THR A 159 10.32 4.18 -18.72
CA THR A 159 10.28 3.06 -17.77
C THR A 159 10.25 3.56 -16.35
N PHE A 160 9.87 2.70 -15.40
CA PHE A 160 9.93 3.01 -13.97
C PHE A 160 11.30 3.55 -13.53
N SER A 161 12.38 2.96 -14.02
CA SER A 161 13.78 3.32 -13.71
C SER A 161 14.37 4.41 -14.61
N ASP A 162 13.65 4.84 -15.64
CA ASP A 162 14.10 5.88 -16.58
C ASP A 162 12.87 6.62 -17.11
N ILE A 163 12.32 7.48 -16.25
CA ILE A 163 11.14 8.29 -16.52
C ILE A 163 11.52 9.50 -17.38
N ASN A 164 10.82 9.68 -18.50
CA ASN A 164 10.99 10.81 -19.40
C ASN A 164 10.21 12.04 -18.92
N GLN A 165 10.89 12.93 -18.19
CA GLN A 165 10.32 14.15 -17.62
C GLN A 165 9.85 15.16 -18.68
N GLU A 166 10.53 15.27 -19.83
CA GLU A 166 10.09 16.13 -20.94
C GLU A 166 8.74 15.66 -21.50
N LYS A 167 8.57 14.34 -21.59
CA LYS A 167 7.31 13.74 -22.03
C LYS A 167 6.21 13.98 -21.01
N ILE A 168 6.47 13.81 -19.72
CA ILE A 168 5.53 14.17 -18.64
C ILE A 168 5.06 15.62 -18.81
N LEU A 169 5.98 16.57 -18.95
CA LEU A 169 5.65 17.99 -19.14
C LEU A 169 4.76 18.22 -20.37
N SER A 170 5.04 17.54 -21.49
CA SER A 170 4.26 17.67 -22.72
C SER A 170 2.81 17.18 -22.59
N LEU A 171 2.53 16.31 -21.61
CA LEU A 171 1.20 15.79 -21.34
C LEU A 171 0.37 16.71 -20.43
N HIS A 172 0.96 17.78 -19.87
CA HIS A 172 0.30 18.70 -18.94
C HIS A 172 -0.54 17.99 -17.85
N PRO A 173 0.04 17.07 -17.06
CA PRO A 173 -0.69 16.38 -16.01
C PRO A 173 -0.88 17.26 -14.77
N ASP A 174 -1.93 16.94 -14.01
CA ASP A 174 -2.20 17.48 -12.68
C ASP A 174 -1.30 16.81 -11.63
N VAL A 175 -0.95 15.53 -11.83
CA VAL A 175 -0.13 14.72 -10.94
C VAL A 175 0.54 13.56 -11.69
N VAL A 176 1.70 13.12 -11.19
CA VAL A 176 2.30 11.82 -11.51
C VAL A 176 2.06 10.87 -10.33
N ILE A 177 1.34 9.77 -10.56
CA ILE A 177 1.22 8.69 -9.57
C ILE A 177 2.21 7.61 -9.95
N SER A 178 3.20 7.38 -9.07
CA SER A 178 4.23 6.35 -9.27
C SER A 178 4.40 5.48 -8.02
N MET A 179 5.35 4.56 -8.05
CA MET A 179 5.71 3.69 -6.93
C MET A 179 7.05 4.14 -6.36
N SER A 180 7.20 4.07 -5.04
CA SER A 180 8.52 4.28 -4.43
C SER A 180 9.43 3.06 -4.62
N SER A 181 10.69 3.33 -4.95
CA SER A 181 11.76 2.33 -4.89
C SER A 181 12.68 2.65 -3.74
N SER A 182 12.97 1.67 -2.87
CA SER A 182 13.98 1.83 -1.83
C SER A 182 15.39 2.09 -2.39
N LEU A 183 15.60 1.82 -3.67
CA LEU A 183 16.87 2.06 -4.37
C LEU A 183 16.99 3.49 -4.90
N GLU A 184 15.87 4.22 -5.03
CA GLU A 184 15.82 5.54 -5.65
C GLU A 184 14.82 6.48 -4.93
N PRO A 185 15.07 6.81 -3.64
CA PRO A 185 14.11 7.54 -2.80
C PRO A 185 13.85 8.97 -3.29
N ASP A 186 14.81 9.58 -3.98
CA ASP A 186 14.76 11.00 -4.38
C ASP A 186 14.08 11.24 -5.74
N VAL A 187 13.65 10.18 -6.45
CA VAL A 187 13.14 10.29 -7.83
C VAL A 187 11.92 11.19 -7.92
N ALA A 188 11.01 11.12 -6.95
CA ALA A 188 9.83 11.99 -6.98
C ALA A 188 10.17 13.46 -6.72
N ASP A 189 11.10 13.76 -5.82
CA ASP A 189 11.53 15.13 -5.56
C ASP A 189 12.25 15.71 -6.79
N GLU A 190 13.03 14.89 -7.50
CA GLU A 190 13.65 15.28 -8.75
C GLU A 190 12.62 15.58 -9.85
N ILE A 191 11.67 14.65 -10.08
CA ILE A 191 10.60 14.85 -11.07
C ILE A 191 9.80 16.11 -10.73
N GLN A 192 9.38 16.26 -9.47
CA GLN A 192 8.58 17.41 -9.04
C GLN A 192 9.37 18.72 -9.17
N LYS A 193 10.66 18.74 -8.82
CA LYS A 193 11.52 19.91 -8.98
C LYS A 193 11.71 20.31 -10.43
N ASN A 194 11.91 19.35 -11.33
CA ASN A 194 12.21 19.61 -12.73
C ASN A 194 10.96 19.92 -13.56
N THR A 195 9.81 19.34 -13.19
CA THR A 195 8.55 19.49 -13.94
C THR A 195 7.57 20.47 -13.31
N GLY A 196 7.67 20.71 -12.00
CA GLY A 196 6.66 21.45 -11.23
C GLY A 196 5.35 20.68 -11.03
N VAL A 197 5.27 19.42 -11.48
CA VAL A 197 4.09 18.56 -11.31
C VAL A 197 4.21 17.80 -10.00
N PRO A 198 3.17 17.79 -9.14
CA PRO A 198 3.15 16.96 -7.94
C PRO A 198 3.39 15.48 -8.26
N VAL A 199 4.17 14.79 -7.43
CA VAL A 199 4.39 13.35 -7.54
C VAL A 199 3.87 12.68 -6.28
N PHE A 200 2.96 11.73 -6.43
CA PHE A 200 2.35 10.99 -5.32
C PHE A 200 2.70 9.51 -5.39
N PHE A 201 3.13 8.95 -4.25
CA PHE A 201 3.42 7.54 -4.08
C PHE A 201 2.40 6.88 -3.15
N PRO A 202 1.41 6.15 -3.69
CA PRO A 202 0.47 5.42 -2.86
C PRO A 202 1.18 4.31 -2.07
N ASN A 203 0.63 3.95 -0.91
CA ASN A 203 1.27 3.03 0.01
C ASN A 203 0.95 1.56 -0.30
N PHE A 204 1.84 0.88 -1.03
CA PHE A 204 1.76 -0.57 -1.24
C PHE A 204 2.68 -1.36 -0.31
N ASN A 205 3.35 -0.70 0.64
CA ASN A 205 4.30 -1.35 1.54
C ASN A 205 3.60 -2.13 2.66
N ARG A 206 2.30 -1.86 2.89
CA ARG A 206 1.50 -2.60 3.85
C ARG A 206 0.98 -3.87 3.20
N VAL A 207 1.37 -5.00 3.78
CA VAL A 207 1.08 -6.31 3.20
C VAL A 207 -0.25 -6.87 3.71
N LYS A 208 -0.72 -6.38 4.87
CA LYS A 208 -2.05 -6.71 5.38
C LYS A 208 -3.13 -5.80 4.82
N TYR A 209 -4.26 -6.40 4.44
CA TYR A 209 -5.42 -5.70 3.90
C TYR A 209 -6.13 -4.86 4.97
N ASP A 210 -6.10 -5.30 6.22
CA ASP A 210 -6.75 -4.71 7.40
C ASP A 210 -5.80 -3.86 8.26
N ASP A 211 -4.50 -3.83 7.96
CA ASP A 211 -3.59 -2.88 8.62
C ASP A 211 -4.07 -1.47 8.30
N ASP A 212 -4.23 -0.64 9.34
CA ASP A 212 -4.40 0.81 9.25
C ASP A 212 -3.37 1.34 8.22
N GLY A 213 -3.86 1.81 7.06
CA GLY A 213 -3.01 2.30 5.97
C GLY A 213 -2.71 1.32 4.83
N GLY A 214 -3.51 0.25 4.69
CA GLY A 214 -3.38 -0.78 3.67
C GLY A 214 -4.02 -0.44 2.30
N TYR A 215 -4.56 -1.45 1.63
CA TYR A 215 -5.24 -1.25 0.32
C TYR A 215 -6.47 -0.34 0.42
N PHE A 216 -7.19 -0.37 1.54
CA PHE A 216 -8.34 0.50 1.75
C PHE A 216 -7.96 1.98 1.88
N GLU A 217 -6.84 2.30 2.52
CA GLU A 217 -6.31 3.68 2.53
C GLU A 217 -6.06 4.17 1.10
N ASN A 218 -5.41 3.36 0.27
CA ASN A 218 -5.19 3.72 -1.13
C ASN A 218 -6.50 3.99 -1.88
N TRP A 219 -7.56 3.20 -1.64
CA TRP A 219 -8.88 3.46 -2.24
C TRP A 219 -9.52 4.74 -1.70
N ARG A 220 -9.42 5.04 -0.41
CA ARG A 220 -9.92 6.30 0.17
C ARG A 220 -9.18 7.51 -0.38
N GLN A 221 -7.85 7.49 -0.36
CA GLN A 221 -7.01 8.55 -0.95
C GLN A 221 -7.32 8.74 -2.43
N THR A 222 -7.37 7.66 -3.21
CA THR A 222 -7.74 7.72 -4.63
C THR A 222 -9.18 8.24 -4.80
N GLY A 223 -10.10 7.83 -3.92
CA GLY A 223 -11.48 8.33 -3.88
C GLY A 223 -11.52 9.84 -3.75
N ILE A 224 -10.80 10.41 -2.79
CA ILE A 224 -10.71 11.87 -2.60
C ILE A 224 -10.08 12.54 -3.82
N LEU A 225 -8.97 11.99 -4.34
CA LEU A 225 -8.26 12.55 -5.50
C LEU A 225 -9.12 12.66 -6.76
N PHE A 226 -10.05 11.74 -6.98
CA PHE A 226 -10.91 11.71 -8.16
C PHE A 226 -12.35 12.19 -7.91
N GLY A 227 -12.71 12.56 -6.68
CA GLY A 227 -14.11 12.87 -6.31
C GLY A 227 -15.02 11.64 -6.39
N LYS A 228 -14.52 10.50 -5.91
CA LYS A 228 -15.10 9.15 -5.96
C LYS A 228 -15.17 8.48 -4.58
N GLN A 229 -15.26 9.26 -3.50
CA GLN A 229 -15.29 8.78 -2.11
C GLN A 229 -16.37 7.70 -1.90
N ASN A 230 -17.61 7.95 -2.34
CA ASN A 230 -18.70 6.96 -2.24
C ASN A 230 -18.37 5.64 -2.95
N ARG A 231 -17.72 5.70 -4.11
CA ARG A 231 -17.31 4.49 -4.86
C ARG A 231 -16.21 3.72 -4.13
N ALA A 232 -15.28 4.44 -3.49
CA ALA A 232 -14.26 3.83 -2.66
C ALA A 232 -14.89 3.11 -1.47
N GLU A 233 -15.79 3.76 -0.73
CA GLU A 233 -16.47 3.14 0.43
C GLU A 233 -17.38 1.97 0.03
N ASP A 234 -18.06 2.03 -1.12
CA ASP A 234 -18.82 0.89 -1.65
C ASP A 234 -17.92 -0.33 -1.90
N LEU A 235 -16.71 -0.12 -2.42
CA LEU A 235 -15.74 -1.18 -2.67
C LEU A 235 -15.15 -1.75 -1.37
N ILE A 236 -14.80 -0.88 -0.42
CA ILE A 236 -14.30 -1.27 0.91
C ILE A 236 -15.36 -2.11 1.62
N SER A 237 -16.61 -1.65 1.61
CA SER A 237 -17.74 -2.36 2.22
C SER A 237 -17.94 -3.75 1.61
N LEU A 238 -17.89 -3.86 0.27
CA LEU A 238 -17.98 -5.14 -0.42
C LEU A 238 -16.83 -6.08 -0.03
N TRP A 239 -15.61 -5.57 0.02
CA TRP A 239 -14.44 -6.38 0.39
C TRP A 239 -14.51 -6.87 1.83
N ASN A 240 -14.87 -6.00 2.78
CA ASN A 240 -15.09 -6.38 4.17
C ASN A 240 -16.19 -7.43 4.32
N GLU A 241 -17.29 -7.31 3.57
CA GLU A 241 -18.36 -8.31 3.58
C GLU A 241 -17.87 -9.67 3.07
N GLU A 242 -17.16 -9.72 1.94
CA GLU A 242 -16.68 -10.97 1.34
C GLU A 242 -15.57 -11.61 2.17
N ILE A 243 -14.65 -10.83 2.72
CA ILE A 243 -13.60 -11.34 3.62
C ILE A 243 -14.23 -11.88 4.91
N GLY A 244 -15.15 -11.13 5.51
CA GLY A 244 -15.85 -11.55 6.73
C GLY A 244 -16.59 -12.88 6.56
N LYS A 245 -17.19 -13.14 5.39
CA LYS A 245 -17.81 -14.45 5.08
C LYS A 245 -16.81 -15.60 5.11
N VAL A 246 -15.58 -15.38 4.68
CA VAL A 246 -14.52 -16.40 4.71
C VAL A 246 -14.01 -16.57 6.14
N GLU A 247 -13.73 -15.47 6.84
CA GLU A 247 -13.22 -15.48 8.21
C GLU A 247 -14.20 -16.06 9.22
N ASP A 248 -15.51 -15.87 9.04
CA ASP A 248 -16.55 -16.52 9.85
C ASP A 248 -16.45 -18.05 9.82
N ILE A 249 -15.95 -18.61 8.72
CA ILE A 249 -15.71 -20.05 8.56
C ILE A 249 -14.35 -20.42 9.14
N THR A 250 -13.30 -19.68 8.78
CA THR A 250 -11.91 -20.07 9.02
C THR A 250 -11.41 -19.72 10.43
N SER A 251 -11.99 -18.72 11.10
CA SER A 251 -11.64 -18.30 12.47
C SER A 251 -11.85 -19.40 13.53
N SER A 252 -12.68 -20.39 13.22
CA SER A 252 -12.93 -21.55 14.08
C SER A 252 -11.88 -22.66 13.97
N ILE A 253 -10.97 -22.58 12.98
CA ILE A 253 -9.93 -23.58 12.74
C ILE A 253 -8.82 -23.44 13.80
N PRO A 254 -8.54 -24.47 14.60
CA PRO A 254 -7.44 -24.46 15.55
C PRO A 254 -6.09 -24.26 14.84
N GLU A 255 -5.16 -23.53 15.48
CA GLU A 255 -3.84 -23.24 14.90
C GLU A 255 -3.06 -24.49 14.48
N ASP A 256 -3.19 -25.59 15.23
CA ASP A 256 -2.54 -26.88 14.93
C ASP A 256 -3.19 -27.62 13.74
N ASP A 257 -4.42 -27.25 13.36
CA ASP A 257 -5.17 -27.85 12.25
C ASP A 257 -5.06 -27.01 10.96
N LYS A 258 -4.44 -25.82 11.01
CA LYS A 258 -4.25 -24.98 9.82
C LYS A 258 -3.33 -25.65 8.80
N VAL A 259 -3.76 -25.63 7.54
CA VAL A 259 -3.01 -26.17 6.41
C VAL A 259 -1.75 -25.34 6.18
N LYS A 260 -0.58 -25.98 6.11
CA LYS A 260 0.67 -25.29 5.79
C LYS A 260 0.74 -25.01 4.30
N VAL A 261 0.91 -23.75 3.94
CA VAL A 261 0.91 -23.28 2.54
C VAL A 261 2.25 -22.64 2.21
N TYR A 262 2.78 -22.96 1.03
CA TYR A 262 3.92 -22.28 0.43
C TYR A 262 3.52 -21.61 -0.88
N ILE A 263 3.93 -20.36 -1.11
CA ILE A 263 3.73 -19.65 -2.38
C ILE A 263 5.02 -19.73 -3.18
N ALA A 264 4.97 -20.34 -4.36
CA ALA A 264 6.08 -20.47 -5.29
C ALA A 264 5.92 -19.50 -6.47
N GLY A 265 7.02 -19.16 -7.14
CA GLY A 265 6.99 -18.45 -8.42
C GLY A 265 6.66 -16.96 -8.33
N PHE A 266 6.76 -16.35 -7.15
CA PHE A 266 6.45 -14.92 -6.98
C PHE A 266 7.53 -14.00 -7.59
N THR A 267 8.76 -14.51 -7.74
CA THR A 267 9.89 -13.75 -8.28
C THR A 267 10.51 -14.44 -9.49
N LYS A 268 11.49 -13.78 -10.12
CA LYS A 268 12.32 -14.38 -11.18
C LYS A 268 13.18 -15.57 -10.68
N ALA A 269 13.21 -15.85 -9.38
CA ALA A 269 13.87 -17.02 -8.82
C ALA A 269 13.07 -18.33 -9.02
N GLY A 270 11.90 -18.28 -9.67
CA GLY A 270 11.10 -19.47 -9.97
C GLY A 270 10.51 -20.07 -8.69
N PHE A 271 10.56 -21.40 -8.56
CA PHE A 271 9.99 -22.12 -7.41
C PHE A 271 10.42 -21.56 -6.05
N GLU A 272 11.67 -21.13 -5.92
CA GLU A 272 12.27 -20.61 -4.69
C GLU A 272 11.81 -19.18 -4.34
N GLY A 273 11.24 -18.46 -5.31
CA GLY A 273 10.74 -17.10 -5.13
C GLY A 273 9.36 -17.08 -4.46
N THR A 274 9.26 -16.45 -3.30
CA THR A 274 8.07 -16.50 -2.43
C THR A 274 7.73 -15.15 -1.80
N LEU A 275 6.58 -15.11 -1.11
CA LEU A 275 6.19 -14.04 -0.20
C LEU A 275 6.09 -14.58 1.22
N CYS A 276 6.75 -13.93 2.19
CA CYS A 276 6.58 -14.25 3.61
C CYS A 276 5.32 -13.63 4.24
N LEU A 277 4.70 -12.66 3.58
CA LEU A 277 3.45 -12.04 4.01
C LEU A 277 2.46 -12.11 2.85
N TYR A 278 1.29 -12.71 3.07
CA TYR A 278 0.26 -12.88 2.05
C TYR A 278 -1.08 -13.23 2.69
N ASP A 279 -1.87 -12.21 3.03
CA ASP A 279 -3.13 -12.36 3.77
C ASP A 279 -4.14 -13.34 3.17
N PRO A 280 -4.23 -13.53 1.83
CA PRO A 280 -5.18 -14.50 1.30
C PRO A 280 -4.97 -15.92 1.86
N ILE A 281 -3.76 -16.27 2.32
CA ILE A 281 -3.54 -17.53 3.05
C ILE A 281 -4.17 -17.47 4.44
N ASP A 282 -3.94 -16.39 5.18
CA ASP A 282 -4.41 -16.24 6.56
C ASP A 282 -5.93 -16.13 6.62
N ILE A 283 -6.54 -15.30 5.76
CA ILE A 283 -7.99 -15.19 5.57
C ILE A 283 -8.60 -16.56 5.26
N ALA A 284 -7.97 -17.34 4.39
CA ALA A 284 -8.42 -18.68 4.02
C ALA A 284 -8.18 -19.75 5.11
N GLY A 285 -7.63 -19.39 6.28
CA GLY A 285 -7.36 -20.31 7.39
C GLY A 285 -6.12 -21.18 7.19
N GLY A 286 -5.22 -20.79 6.29
CA GLY A 286 -3.93 -21.44 6.09
C GLY A 286 -2.85 -20.86 6.99
N LYS A 287 -1.66 -21.46 6.89
CA LYS A 287 -0.44 -21.00 7.57
C LYS A 287 0.67 -20.87 6.55
N ASN A 288 1.11 -19.64 6.27
CA ASN A 288 2.23 -19.42 5.36
C ASN A 288 3.54 -19.92 6.00
N VAL A 289 4.15 -20.96 5.42
CA VAL A 289 5.39 -21.53 5.99
C VAL A 289 6.59 -20.59 5.89
N ALA A 290 6.52 -19.59 5.01
CA ALA A 290 7.55 -18.57 4.85
C ALA A 290 7.36 -17.37 5.80
N GLU A 291 6.28 -17.32 6.58
CA GLU A 291 6.04 -16.24 7.53
C GLU A 291 7.19 -16.13 8.54
N GLY A 292 7.67 -14.89 8.75
CA GLY A 292 8.79 -14.62 9.66
C GLY A 292 10.16 -15.14 9.20
N ALA A 293 10.29 -15.68 7.99
CA ALA A 293 11.56 -16.19 7.47
C ALA A 293 12.62 -15.09 7.23
N ALA A 294 12.19 -13.83 7.12
CA ALA A 294 13.07 -12.67 7.00
C ALA A 294 12.33 -11.39 7.47
N PRO A 295 13.06 -10.30 7.75
CA PRO A 295 12.45 -8.98 7.97
C PRO A 295 11.57 -8.59 6.78
N THR A 296 10.46 -7.92 7.08
CA THR A 296 9.41 -7.52 6.12
C THR A 296 9.80 -6.32 5.24
N THR A 297 11.08 -5.98 5.21
CA THR A 297 11.64 -4.99 4.30
C THR A 297 11.58 -5.55 2.88
N ASN A 298 11.02 -4.82 1.91
CA ASN A 298 10.82 -5.23 0.49
C ASN A 298 9.55 -6.05 0.20
N PHE A 299 8.38 -5.60 0.66
CA PHE A 299 7.07 -6.18 0.30
C PHE A 299 6.91 -7.67 0.67
N GLY A 300 7.69 -8.15 1.63
CA GLY A 300 7.72 -9.57 2.00
C GLY A 300 8.30 -10.51 0.95
N VAL A 301 8.95 -10.00 -0.10
CA VAL A 301 9.48 -10.81 -1.21
C VAL A 301 10.81 -11.47 -0.82
N LEU A 302 10.87 -12.81 -0.92
CA LEU A 302 12.03 -13.61 -0.53
C LEU A 302 12.44 -14.63 -1.61
N THR A 303 13.69 -15.07 -1.53
CA THR A 303 14.18 -16.29 -2.19
C THR A 303 14.59 -17.29 -1.12
N ILE A 304 13.96 -18.46 -1.10
CA ILE A 304 14.18 -19.51 -0.10
C ILE A 304 14.71 -20.77 -0.78
N SER A 305 15.74 -21.39 -0.21
CA SER A 305 16.31 -22.61 -0.78
C SER A 305 15.34 -23.78 -0.74
N LYS A 306 15.41 -24.66 -1.75
CA LYS A 306 14.60 -25.90 -1.78
C LYS A 306 14.75 -26.75 -0.53
N GLU A 307 15.94 -26.87 0.07
CA GLU A 307 16.12 -27.65 1.31
C GLU A 307 15.29 -27.10 2.47
N GLN A 308 15.16 -25.78 2.56
CA GLN A 308 14.33 -25.14 3.57
C GLN A 308 12.84 -25.34 3.28
N ILE A 309 12.43 -25.31 2.00
CA ILE A 309 11.04 -25.59 1.58
C ILE A 309 10.67 -27.04 1.94
N ILE A 310 11.55 -28.01 1.62
CA ILE A 310 11.37 -29.42 1.99
C ILE A 310 11.29 -29.59 3.50
N LYS A 311 12.11 -28.87 4.27
CA LYS A 311 12.09 -28.92 5.73
C LYS A 311 10.79 -28.35 6.31
N TRP A 312 10.22 -27.31 5.71
CA TRP A 312 8.89 -26.80 6.09
C TRP A 312 7.79 -27.81 5.78
N ASN A 313 7.98 -28.62 4.73
CA ASN A 313 7.08 -29.67 4.31
C ASN A 313 5.62 -29.14 4.19
N PRO A 314 5.37 -28.16 3.31
CA PRO A 314 4.03 -27.58 3.16
C PRO A 314 3.03 -28.62 2.67
N ASP A 315 1.79 -28.53 3.13
CA ASP A 315 0.69 -29.40 2.69
C ASP A 315 0.15 -28.97 1.32
N VAL A 316 0.23 -27.67 1.01
CA VAL A 316 -0.20 -27.06 -0.25
C VAL A 316 0.88 -26.13 -0.79
N ILE A 317 1.13 -26.22 -2.10
CA ILE A 317 1.97 -25.26 -2.85
C ILE A 317 1.06 -24.48 -3.80
N LEU A 318 1.02 -23.16 -3.63
CA LEU A 318 0.36 -22.23 -4.54
C LEU A 318 1.38 -21.67 -5.52
N ILE A 319 1.04 -21.59 -6.80
CA ILE A 319 1.94 -21.05 -7.83
C ILE A 319 1.44 -19.69 -8.24
N HIS A 320 2.25 -18.66 -8.03
CA HIS A 320 1.94 -17.30 -8.45
C HIS A 320 1.87 -17.22 -9.99
N ARG A 321 0.88 -16.48 -10.48
CA ARG A 321 0.63 -16.30 -11.92
C ARG A 321 0.40 -14.84 -12.24
N ALA A 322 1.37 -14.21 -12.88
CA ALA A 322 1.24 -12.87 -13.45
C ALA A 322 0.75 -12.97 -14.92
N GLY A 323 -0.54 -13.21 -15.11
CA GLY A 323 -1.17 -13.22 -16.44
C GLY A 323 -1.60 -14.59 -16.98
N LYS A 324 -1.56 -14.77 -18.30
CA LYS A 324 -2.03 -16.02 -18.95
C LYS A 324 -1.08 -17.20 -18.75
N GLU A 325 0.19 -17.02 -18.45
CA GLU A 325 1.10 -18.13 -18.17
C GLU A 325 1.90 -17.83 -16.90
N PRO A 326 2.12 -18.80 -16.01
CA PRO A 326 2.99 -18.59 -14.86
C PRO A 326 4.43 -18.42 -15.34
N TRP A 327 5.23 -17.69 -14.58
CA TRP A 327 6.67 -17.57 -14.87
C TRP A 327 7.39 -18.91 -14.67
N TYR A 328 6.79 -19.79 -13.87
CA TYR A 328 7.28 -21.13 -13.59
C TYR A 328 6.15 -22.15 -13.80
N PRO A 329 6.25 -23.04 -14.81
CA PRO A 329 5.24 -24.07 -15.07
C PRO A 329 5.06 -25.03 -13.91
N ILE A 330 3.83 -25.51 -13.69
CA ILE A 330 3.54 -26.49 -12.65
C ILE A 330 4.22 -27.83 -12.93
N GLU A 331 4.38 -28.17 -14.21
CA GLU A 331 5.02 -29.39 -14.68
C GLU A 331 6.49 -29.46 -14.24
N ASP A 332 7.17 -28.31 -14.20
CA ASP A 332 8.57 -28.22 -13.78
C ASP A 332 8.71 -28.46 -12.27
N ILE A 333 7.73 -28.02 -11.46
CA ILE A 333 7.70 -28.31 -10.01
C ILE A 333 7.46 -29.80 -9.77
N VAL A 334 6.45 -30.37 -10.41
CA VAL A 334 6.02 -31.76 -10.17
C VAL A 334 7.05 -32.78 -10.67
N SER A 335 7.86 -32.41 -11.67
CA SER A 335 8.91 -33.27 -12.21
C SER A 335 10.29 -33.07 -11.57
N ASP A 336 10.43 -32.13 -10.64
CA ASP A 336 11.69 -31.84 -9.96
C ASP A 336 12.08 -33.00 -9.01
N PRO A 337 13.19 -33.71 -9.28
CA PRO A 337 13.60 -34.84 -8.45
C PRO A 337 14.06 -34.43 -7.04
N GLU A 338 14.35 -33.16 -6.81
CA GLU A 338 14.69 -32.65 -5.47
C GLU A 338 13.44 -32.46 -4.60
N LEU A 339 12.25 -32.37 -5.19
CA LEU A 339 10.96 -32.17 -4.50
C LEU A 339 10.10 -33.44 -4.40
N GLY A 340 10.52 -34.54 -5.04
CA GLY A 340 9.74 -35.77 -5.24
C GLY A 340 9.96 -36.89 -4.23
#